data_AF-A0A353RNG3-F1
#
_entry.id   AF-A0A353RNG3-F1
#
_cell.length_a   1.000
_cell.length_b   1.000
_cell.length_c   1.000
_cell.angle_alpha   90.00
_cell.angle_beta   90.00
_cell.angle_gamma   90.00
#
_symmetry.space_group_name_H-M   'P 1'
#
loop_
_entity.id
_entity.type
_entity.pdbx_description
1 polymer ?
#
loop_
_entity_poly.entity_id
_entity_poly.type
_entity_poly.pdbx_seq_one_letter_code
_entity_poly.pdbx_strand_id
1 'polypeptide(L)'
;MDKHKMSIRNTILILICIFTMPMIHSQTKSLPNWQSSHVYIDEIGTLTYTPDKQGNTIPDFSRVGYHHGAKSIPCYPVVKVITPLKGDNWKNIQMAIDEISKNKPGINGHRGTILLSRGEYKISKTIVISTSGIVLKGEGDNVNETRIIATGRHKYPLIEIKGEGKYQEVINSRVKITDEFVPVGSHSFRVTSADQFKVGDRIILFRPGTTQWIEAIRMNQIVERPGTRQWKADEYNLAFEREITGIEGNCISIDNPVVMQMEKQY
;
A
#
# COMPACT_ATOMS: atom_id res chain seq x y z
N MET A 1 80.42 -18.37 -26.04
CA MET A 1 80.96 -17.08 -25.60
C MET A 1 80.02 -16.02 -26.10
N ASP A 2 79.37 -15.16 -25.33
CA ASP A 2 79.45 -14.89 -23.90
C ASP A 2 78.11 -14.38 -23.40
N LYS A 3 77.84 -14.69 -22.13
CA LYS A 3 76.70 -14.21 -21.35
C LYS A 3 76.81 -12.69 -21.19
N HIS A 4 75.88 -11.93 -21.75
CA HIS A 4 75.53 -10.63 -21.16
C HIS A 4 74.34 -10.80 -20.22
N LYS A 5 74.67 -10.84 -18.92
CA LYS A 5 73.75 -10.64 -17.80
C LYS A 5 72.95 -9.37 -18.03
N MET A 6 71.68 -9.50 -18.34
CA MET A 6 70.74 -8.37 -18.22
C MET A 6 70.47 -8.17 -16.72
N SER A 7 70.92 -7.01 -16.25
CA SER A 7 70.85 -6.55 -14.87
C SER A 7 69.40 -6.48 -14.38
N ILE A 8 69.14 -7.11 -13.25
CA ILE A 8 67.86 -7.25 -12.52
C ILE A 8 67.27 -5.91 -12.04
N ARG A 9 67.89 -4.76 -12.38
CA ARG A 9 67.48 -3.45 -11.85
C ARG A 9 66.29 -2.79 -12.57
N ASN A 10 65.87 -3.24 -13.76
CA ASN A 10 64.77 -2.61 -14.49
C ASN A 10 63.47 -3.43 -14.58
N THR A 11 63.44 -4.65 -14.06
CA THR A 11 62.21 -5.45 -13.96
C THR A 11 61.47 -5.25 -12.63
N ILE A 12 62.14 -4.67 -11.63
CA ILE A 12 61.58 -4.41 -10.30
C ILE A 12 60.73 -3.13 -10.28
N LEU A 13 60.89 -2.21 -11.23
CA LEU A 13 60.15 -0.94 -11.25
C LEU A 13 58.75 -1.02 -11.90
N ILE A 14 58.40 -2.10 -12.60
CA ILE A 14 57.05 -2.27 -13.18
C ILE A 14 56.18 -3.20 -12.32
N LEU A 15 56.76 -3.97 -11.40
CA LEU A 15 56.01 -4.84 -10.49
C LEU A 15 55.60 -4.17 -9.17
N ILE A 16 56.12 -2.97 -8.86
CA ILE A 16 55.81 -2.23 -7.63
C ILE A 16 54.60 -1.29 -7.78
N CYS A 17 54.18 -0.95 -9.01
CA CYS A 17 53.00 -0.10 -9.23
C CYS A 17 51.65 -0.86 -9.31
N ILE A 18 51.65 -2.19 -9.17
CA ILE A 18 50.40 -2.99 -9.19
C ILE A 18 49.98 -3.44 -7.76
N PHE A 19 50.83 -3.23 -6.74
CA PHE A 19 50.55 -3.65 -5.36
C PHE A 19 50.19 -2.51 -4.40
N THR A 20 49.78 -1.36 -4.92
CA THR A 20 49.17 -0.28 -4.14
C THR A 20 47.91 0.21 -4.83
N MET A 21 46.99 -0.69 -5.15
CA MET A 21 45.58 -0.28 -5.18
C MET A 21 45.23 -0.10 -3.70
N PRO A 22 45.04 1.14 -3.18
CA PRO A 22 44.32 1.24 -1.92
C PRO A 22 43.00 0.53 -2.19
N MET A 23 42.74 -0.54 -1.44
CA MET A 23 41.38 -1.00 -1.26
C MET A 23 40.68 0.23 -0.68
N ILE A 24 40.11 1.04 -1.57
CA ILE A 24 39.05 1.97 -1.24
C ILE A 24 37.95 1.02 -0.85
N HIS A 25 38.02 0.55 0.40
CA HIS A 25 36.83 0.30 1.16
C HIS A 25 36.12 1.63 1.05
N SER A 26 35.22 1.71 0.09
CA SER A 26 34.12 2.63 0.18
C SER A 26 33.45 2.22 1.47
N GLN A 27 33.94 2.76 2.59
CA GLN A 27 33.10 3.01 3.72
C GLN A 27 32.05 3.95 3.13
N THR A 28 31.01 3.36 2.56
CA THR A 28 29.68 3.85 2.85
C THR A 28 29.68 3.89 4.37
N LYS A 29 30.04 5.04 4.93
CA LYS A 29 29.59 5.43 6.24
C LYS A 29 28.09 5.49 6.08
N SER A 30 27.44 4.33 6.13
CA SER A 30 26.04 4.25 6.49
C SER A 30 25.99 5.05 7.77
N LEU A 31 25.24 6.14 7.74
CA LEU A 31 24.81 6.84 8.95
C LEU A 31 24.49 5.76 9.99
N PRO A 32 24.88 5.89 11.27
CA PRO A 32 24.55 4.88 12.28
C PRO A 32 23.08 4.55 12.08
N ASN A 33 22.78 3.28 11.76
CA ASN A 33 21.49 2.84 11.20
C ASN A 33 20.38 3.43 12.05
N TRP A 34 19.88 4.60 11.66
CA TRP A 34 18.90 5.29 12.46
C TRP A 34 17.65 4.44 12.30
N GLN A 35 17.25 3.83 13.40
CA GLN A 35 16.04 3.04 13.49
C GLN A 35 15.10 3.76 14.45
N SER A 36 13.80 3.70 14.15
CA SER A 36 12.81 4.26 15.06
C SER A 36 12.76 3.42 16.34
N SER A 37 12.54 4.06 17.48
CA SER A 37 12.28 3.36 18.74
C SER A 37 10.95 2.61 18.74
N HIS A 38 10.05 2.93 17.80
CA HIS A 38 8.71 2.35 17.70
C HIS A 38 8.60 1.25 16.64
N VAL A 39 9.41 1.31 15.58
CA VAL A 39 9.49 0.29 14.53
C VAL A 39 10.93 0.20 14.04
N TYR A 40 11.49 -1.00 14.10
CA TYR A 40 12.87 -1.25 13.70
C TYR A 40 13.01 -2.64 13.10
N ILE A 41 14.02 -2.83 12.28
CA ILE A 41 14.46 -4.12 11.76
C ILE A 41 15.37 -4.75 12.82
N ASP A 42 15.00 -5.94 13.29
CA ASP A 42 15.76 -6.71 14.26
C ASP A 42 16.99 -7.41 13.63
N GLU A 43 17.74 -8.15 14.45
CA GLU A 43 18.97 -8.83 14.03
C GLU A 43 18.75 -9.91 12.95
N ILE A 44 17.53 -10.45 12.83
CA ILE A 44 17.17 -11.44 11.81
C ILE A 44 16.51 -10.82 10.57
N GLY A 45 16.43 -9.49 10.50
CA GLY A 45 15.91 -8.76 9.35
C GLY A 45 14.39 -8.57 9.34
N THR A 46 13.71 -8.79 10.46
CA THR A 46 12.25 -8.68 10.59
C THR A 46 11.85 -7.33 11.19
N LEU A 47 10.73 -6.76 10.73
CA LEU A 47 10.13 -5.58 11.36
C LEU A 47 9.58 -5.94 12.74
N THR A 48 10.12 -5.29 13.78
CA THR A 48 9.67 -5.37 15.16
C THR A 48 9.00 -4.06 15.56
N TYR A 49 7.90 -4.19 16.29
CA TYR A 49 7.05 -3.08 16.71
C TYR A 49 7.10 -2.93 18.24
N THR A 50 7.46 -1.75 18.72
CA THR A 50 7.49 -1.45 20.15
C THR A 50 6.16 -0.79 20.55
N PRO A 51 5.35 -1.42 21.42
CA PRO A 51 4.13 -0.80 21.91
C PRO A 51 4.44 0.41 22.79
N ASP A 52 3.55 1.41 22.76
CA ASP A 52 3.53 2.47 23.76
C ASP A 52 3.00 1.96 25.12
N LYS A 53 2.85 2.87 26.09
CA LYS A 53 2.39 2.54 27.45
C LYS A 53 0.96 1.98 27.50
N GLN A 54 0.14 2.24 26.49
CA GLN A 54 -1.23 1.76 26.39
C GLN A 54 -1.34 0.52 25.49
N GLY A 55 -0.21 0.04 24.95
CA GLY A 55 -0.16 -1.13 24.06
C GLY A 55 -0.31 -0.79 22.58
N ASN A 56 -0.37 0.49 22.19
CA ASN A 56 -0.51 0.84 20.78
C ASN A 56 0.80 0.62 20.04
N THR A 57 0.74 0.02 18.86
CA THR A 57 1.86 -0.05 17.92
C THR A 57 1.54 0.71 16.64
N ILE A 58 2.58 1.05 15.87
CA ILE A 58 2.38 1.54 14.50
C ILE A 58 1.71 0.42 13.69
N PRO A 59 0.55 0.65 13.03
CA PRO A 59 -0.09 -0.40 12.25
C PRO A 59 0.82 -0.96 11.17
N ASP A 60 0.84 -2.28 11.04
CA ASP A 60 1.52 -2.94 9.93
C ASP A 60 0.69 -2.81 8.64
N PHE A 61 1.25 -2.11 7.65
CA PHE A 61 0.68 -1.94 6.31
C PHE A 61 1.36 -2.84 5.27
N SER A 62 2.19 -3.81 5.66
CA SER A 62 2.86 -4.74 4.74
C SER A 62 1.89 -5.54 3.87
N ARG A 63 0.65 -5.71 4.34
CA ARG A 63 -0.45 -6.41 3.67
C ARG A 63 -1.20 -5.55 2.64
N VAL A 64 -0.72 -4.36 2.29
CA VAL A 64 -1.32 -3.57 1.20
C VAL A 64 -0.95 -4.15 -0.17
N GLY A 65 -1.85 -3.99 -1.15
CA GLY A 65 -1.61 -4.40 -2.53
C GLY A 65 -2.37 -5.66 -2.94
N TYR A 66 -1.98 -6.23 -4.09
CA TYR A 66 -2.70 -7.34 -4.72
C TYR A 66 -2.73 -8.58 -3.80
N HIS A 67 -3.93 -9.00 -3.38
CA HIS A 67 -4.16 -10.12 -2.46
C HIS A 67 -3.24 -10.11 -1.23
N HIS A 68 -3.04 -8.95 -0.62
CA HIS A 68 -2.20 -8.80 0.58
C HIS A 68 -0.74 -9.25 0.39
N GLY A 69 -0.23 -9.27 -0.85
CA GLY A 69 1.08 -9.81 -1.18
C GLY A 69 1.15 -11.35 -1.15
N ALA A 70 0.08 -12.05 -0.76
CA ALA A 70 0.03 -13.50 -0.69
C ALA A 70 -0.08 -14.19 -2.06
N LYS A 71 -0.36 -13.42 -3.12
CA LYS A 71 -0.38 -13.91 -4.50
C LYS A 71 0.46 -13.03 -5.40
N SER A 72 1.22 -13.65 -6.29
CA SER A 72 1.90 -12.94 -7.37
C SER A 72 0.88 -12.23 -8.27
N ILE A 73 1.24 -11.05 -8.75
CA ILE A 73 0.44 -10.33 -9.73
C ILE A 73 0.35 -11.18 -11.01
N PRO A 74 -0.85 -11.53 -11.49
CA PRO A 74 -0.99 -12.39 -12.65
C PRO A 74 -0.46 -11.70 -13.91
N CYS A 75 0.27 -12.44 -14.73
CA CYS A 75 0.74 -11.98 -16.03
C CYS A 75 -0.17 -12.55 -17.13
N TYR A 76 -1.11 -11.73 -17.60
CA TYR A 76 -2.00 -12.11 -18.70
C TYR A 76 -1.45 -11.63 -20.06
N PRO A 77 -1.77 -12.32 -21.16
CA PRO A 77 -1.41 -11.87 -22.50
C PRO A 77 -1.93 -10.47 -22.80
N VAL A 78 -1.09 -9.66 -23.44
CA VAL A 78 -1.47 -8.35 -23.95
C VAL A 78 -2.37 -8.55 -25.16
N VAL A 79 -3.56 -7.96 -25.12
CA VAL A 79 -4.52 -7.99 -26.23
C VAL A 79 -4.59 -6.65 -26.97
N LYS A 80 -4.09 -5.57 -26.35
CA LYS A 80 -4.03 -4.24 -26.93
C LYS A 80 -2.74 -3.55 -26.52
N VAL A 81 -2.01 -3.01 -27.49
CA VAL A 81 -0.87 -2.11 -27.25
C VAL A 81 -1.27 -0.70 -27.65
N ILE A 82 -0.98 0.27 -26.79
CA ILE A 82 -1.25 1.70 -27.02
C ILE A 82 0.08 2.44 -27.00
N THR A 83 0.42 3.11 -28.09
CA THR A 83 1.59 3.99 -28.19
C THR A 83 1.21 5.44 -27.86
N PRO A 84 2.12 6.23 -27.28
CA PRO A 84 1.83 7.62 -26.95
C PRO A 84 1.65 8.45 -28.23
N LEU A 85 0.67 9.34 -28.20
CA LEU A 85 0.40 10.31 -29.26
C LEU A 85 0.89 11.70 -28.84
N LYS A 86 1.16 12.57 -29.81
CA LYS A 86 1.40 14.00 -29.55
C LYS A 86 0.12 14.62 -28.98
N GLY A 87 0.25 15.32 -27.85
CA GLY A 87 -0.87 16.01 -27.20
C GLY A 87 -1.60 15.13 -26.18
N ASP A 88 -2.90 15.37 -26.00
CA ASP A 88 -3.71 14.67 -25.01
C ASP A 88 -4.03 13.23 -25.45
N ASN A 89 -3.68 12.27 -24.60
CA ASN A 89 -3.84 10.83 -24.79
C ASN A 89 -5.06 10.27 -24.07
N TRP A 90 -5.83 11.09 -23.36
CA TRP A 90 -6.99 10.61 -22.60
C TRP A 90 -7.92 9.74 -23.46
N LYS A 91 -8.31 10.25 -24.65
CA LYS A 91 -9.22 9.54 -25.55
C LYS A 91 -8.62 8.23 -26.07
N ASN A 92 -7.31 8.22 -26.33
CA ASN A 92 -6.58 7.03 -26.82
C ASN A 92 -6.66 5.89 -25.81
N ILE A 93 -6.38 6.17 -24.54
CA ILE A 93 -6.40 5.17 -23.47
C ILE A 93 -7.83 4.79 -23.10
N GLN A 94 -8.75 5.76 -22.96
CA GLN A 94 -10.13 5.48 -22.57
C GLN A 94 -10.85 4.61 -23.61
N MET A 95 -10.66 4.88 -24.92
CA MET A 95 -11.26 4.05 -25.97
C MET A 95 -10.78 2.60 -25.92
N ALA A 96 -9.50 2.36 -25.59
CA ALA A 96 -8.97 1.01 -25.42
C ALA A 96 -9.62 0.29 -24.23
N ILE A 97 -9.80 1.01 -23.10
CA ILE A 97 -10.51 0.46 -21.93
C ILE A 97 -11.96 0.15 -22.28
N ASP A 98 -12.67 1.06 -22.95
CA ASP A 98 -14.08 0.89 -23.34
C ASP A 98 -14.26 -0.27 -24.34
N GLU A 99 -13.28 -0.49 -25.23
CA GLU A 99 -13.24 -1.64 -26.15
C GLU A 99 -13.11 -2.95 -25.38
N ILE A 100 -12.10 -3.09 -24.52
CA ILE A 100 -11.85 -4.31 -23.74
C ILE A 100 -12.98 -4.57 -22.73
N SER A 101 -13.64 -3.53 -22.23
CA SER A 101 -14.80 -3.66 -21.32
C SER A 101 -15.95 -4.48 -21.93
N LYS A 102 -16.06 -4.52 -23.26
CA LYS A 102 -17.10 -5.27 -23.97
C LYS A 102 -16.80 -6.76 -24.09
N ASN A 103 -15.55 -7.18 -23.86
CA ASN A 103 -15.17 -8.59 -23.94
C ASN A 103 -15.85 -9.39 -22.81
N LYS A 104 -16.31 -10.61 -23.09
CA LYS A 104 -16.76 -11.53 -22.03
C LYS A 104 -15.57 -11.85 -21.12
N PRO A 105 -15.77 -11.88 -19.78
CA PRO A 105 -14.71 -12.31 -18.88
C PRO A 105 -14.43 -13.80 -19.09
N GLY A 106 -13.15 -14.17 -19.07
CA GLY A 106 -12.72 -15.57 -19.06
C GLY A 106 -13.01 -16.26 -17.71
N ILE A 107 -12.61 -17.53 -17.59
CA ILE A 107 -12.85 -18.35 -16.40
C ILE A 107 -12.28 -17.76 -15.10
N ASN A 108 -11.19 -16.99 -15.22
CA ASN A 108 -10.51 -16.29 -14.13
C ASN A 108 -11.01 -14.85 -13.93
N GLY A 109 -12.08 -14.44 -14.62
CA GLY A 109 -12.60 -13.08 -14.61
C GLY A 109 -11.84 -12.08 -15.49
N HIS A 110 -10.75 -12.49 -16.16
CA HIS A 110 -9.96 -11.60 -17.01
C HIS A 110 -10.64 -11.30 -18.35
N ARG A 111 -10.61 -10.03 -18.79
CA ARG A 111 -11.18 -9.55 -20.06
C ARG A 111 -10.12 -9.14 -21.08
N GLY A 112 -8.97 -8.67 -20.60
CA GLY A 112 -7.88 -8.26 -21.46
C GLY A 112 -6.86 -7.39 -20.75
N THR A 113 -5.61 -7.49 -21.20
CA THR A 113 -4.51 -6.63 -20.78
C THR A 113 -4.23 -5.58 -21.85
N ILE A 114 -4.23 -4.31 -21.45
CA ILE A 114 -3.83 -3.16 -22.25
C ILE A 114 -2.41 -2.77 -21.83
N LEU A 115 -1.47 -2.81 -22.76
CA LEU A 115 -0.11 -2.34 -22.57
C LEU A 115 0.02 -0.90 -23.09
N LEU A 116 0.39 0.02 -22.21
CA LEU A 116 0.94 1.30 -22.59
C LEU A 116 2.43 1.09 -22.85
N SER A 117 2.86 1.22 -24.10
CA SER A 117 4.30 1.17 -24.41
C SER A 117 5.05 2.30 -23.70
N ARG A 118 6.38 2.21 -23.66
CA ARG A 118 7.23 3.30 -23.19
C ARG A 118 6.92 4.65 -23.84
N GLY A 119 7.05 5.72 -23.07
CA GLY A 119 6.87 7.10 -23.51
C GLY A 119 5.89 7.90 -22.67
N GLU A 120 5.65 9.14 -23.09
CA GLU A 120 4.86 10.11 -22.33
C GLU A 120 3.42 10.23 -22.83
N TYR A 121 2.47 9.97 -21.92
CA TYR A 121 1.04 10.12 -22.15
C TYR A 121 0.54 11.32 -21.35
N LYS A 122 0.33 12.46 -22.02
CA LYS A 122 -0.31 13.63 -21.39
C LYS A 122 -1.81 13.38 -21.29
N ILE A 123 -2.40 13.57 -20.13
CA ILE A 123 -3.80 13.21 -19.85
C ILE A 123 -4.51 14.40 -19.21
N SER A 124 -5.50 14.96 -19.92
CA SER A 124 -6.20 16.17 -19.48
C SER A 124 -7.29 15.97 -18.42
N LYS A 125 -7.75 14.73 -18.21
CA LYS A 125 -8.85 14.34 -17.31
C LYS A 125 -8.77 12.86 -16.92
N THR A 126 -9.55 12.41 -15.93
CA THR A 126 -9.49 11.05 -15.36
C THR A 126 -9.66 9.92 -16.37
N ILE A 127 -8.75 8.95 -16.39
CA ILE A 127 -8.95 7.64 -17.05
C ILE A 127 -9.76 6.75 -16.12
N VAL A 128 -10.87 6.19 -16.60
CA VAL A 128 -11.81 5.42 -15.76
C VAL A 128 -11.83 3.96 -16.19
N ILE A 129 -11.62 3.05 -15.23
CA ILE A 129 -11.81 1.60 -15.38
C ILE A 129 -12.94 1.19 -14.43
N SER A 130 -14.13 0.90 -14.99
CA SER A 130 -15.31 0.51 -14.21
C SER A 130 -15.72 -0.95 -14.35
N THR A 131 -15.17 -1.64 -15.34
CA THR A 131 -15.51 -3.02 -15.64
C THR A 131 -14.40 -3.94 -15.13
N SER A 132 -14.77 -4.92 -14.31
CA SER A 132 -13.84 -5.91 -13.75
C SER A 132 -13.13 -6.71 -14.84
N GLY A 133 -11.91 -7.15 -14.57
CA GLY A 133 -11.15 -8.04 -15.45
C GLY A 133 -10.19 -7.36 -16.41
N ILE A 134 -10.11 -6.03 -16.39
CA ILE A 134 -9.19 -5.26 -17.24
C ILE A 134 -7.88 -5.04 -16.49
N VAL A 135 -6.75 -5.28 -17.16
CA VAL A 135 -5.41 -4.97 -16.65
C VAL A 135 -4.83 -3.85 -17.50
N LEU A 136 -4.46 -2.73 -16.87
CA LEU A 136 -3.68 -1.66 -17.51
C LEU A 136 -2.22 -1.81 -17.06
N LYS A 137 -1.31 -2.03 -18.01
CA LYS A 137 0.11 -2.33 -17.79
C LYS A 137 0.99 -1.30 -18.47
N GLY A 138 2.11 -0.92 -17.85
CA GLY A 138 3.18 -0.13 -18.46
C GLY A 138 4.47 -0.94 -18.66
N GLU A 139 5.48 -0.30 -19.24
CA GLU A 139 6.82 -0.85 -19.47
C GLU A 139 7.85 -0.26 -18.51
N GLY A 140 7.67 -0.52 -17.20
CA GLY A 140 8.57 -0.07 -16.13
C GLY A 140 8.17 1.24 -15.45
N ASP A 141 8.97 1.69 -14.48
CA ASP A 141 8.70 2.80 -13.56
C ASP A 141 9.74 3.95 -13.60
N ASN A 142 10.73 3.87 -14.49
CA ASN A 142 11.76 4.89 -14.67
C ASN A 142 11.29 6.08 -15.53
N VAL A 143 12.08 7.16 -15.52
CA VAL A 143 11.74 8.40 -16.25
C VAL A 143 11.61 8.22 -17.78
N ASN A 144 12.29 7.23 -18.34
CA ASN A 144 12.31 6.94 -19.78
C ASN A 144 11.37 5.78 -20.17
N GLU A 145 10.55 5.30 -19.24
CA GLU A 145 9.63 4.18 -19.41
C GLU A 145 8.21 4.70 -19.65
N THR A 146 7.17 4.03 -19.16
CA THR A 146 5.79 4.50 -19.33
C THR A 146 5.48 5.61 -18.33
N ARG A 147 5.22 6.83 -18.82
CA ARG A 147 4.86 7.98 -17.98
C ARG A 147 3.50 8.53 -18.33
N ILE A 148 2.60 8.55 -17.35
CA ILE A 148 1.28 9.17 -17.46
C ILE A 148 1.32 10.50 -16.72
N ILE A 149 1.10 11.60 -17.43
CA ILE A 149 1.29 12.96 -16.94
C ILE A 149 -0.07 13.66 -16.88
N ALA A 150 -0.50 14.04 -15.68
CA ALA A 150 -1.68 14.87 -15.49
C ALA A 150 -1.44 16.29 -16.03
N THR A 151 -2.23 16.74 -17.00
CA THR A 151 -2.14 18.08 -17.61
C THR A 151 -3.36 18.96 -17.40
N GLY A 152 -4.40 18.44 -16.75
CA GLY A 152 -5.61 19.20 -16.42
C GLY A 152 -5.30 20.33 -15.43
N ARG A 153 -5.97 21.48 -15.61
CA ARG A 153 -5.77 22.69 -14.78
C ARG A 153 -6.63 22.70 -13.51
N HIS A 154 -7.10 21.55 -13.08
CA HIS A 154 -7.89 21.35 -11.86
C HIS A 154 -7.39 20.10 -11.12
N LYS A 155 -7.83 19.88 -9.89
CA LYS A 155 -7.51 18.66 -9.14
C LYS A 155 -8.42 17.52 -9.61
N TYR A 156 -7.85 16.41 -10.06
CA TYR A 156 -8.56 15.19 -10.47
C TYR A 156 -7.68 13.94 -10.23
N PRO A 157 -8.27 12.76 -9.99
CA PRO A 157 -7.52 11.50 -10.01
C PRO A 157 -7.07 11.21 -11.44
N LEU A 158 -5.79 10.86 -11.64
CA LEU A 158 -5.28 10.56 -12.97
C LEU A 158 -5.89 9.28 -13.55
N ILE A 159 -5.96 8.24 -12.72
CA ILE A 159 -6.62 6.97 -13.01
C ILE A 159 -7.60 6.69 -11.87
N GLU A 160 -8.82 6.32 -12.22
CA GLU A 160 -9.86 5.93 -11.29
C GLU A 160 -10.33 4.51 -11.62
N ILE A 161 -10.10 3.59 -10.68
CA ILE A 161 -10.63 2.23 -10.75
C ILE A 161 -11.87 2.22 -9.86
N LYS A 162 -13.05 1.99 -10.45
CA LYS A 162 -14.33 2.01 -9.75
C LYS A 162 -15.05 0.68 -9.87
N GLY A 163 -15.72 0.28 -8.80
CA GLY A 163 -16.64 -0.85 -8.78
C GLY A 163 -17.96 -0.44 -8.15
N GLU A 164 -18.97 -1.30 -8.26
CA GLU A 164 -20.28 -1.10 -7.63
C GLU A 164 -20.37 -1.73 -6.24
N GLY A 165 -19.33 -2.45 -5.81
CA GLY A 165 -19.26 -3.10 -4.51
C GLY A 165 -19.40 -2.08 -3.39
N LYS A 166 -20.42 -2.27 -2.56
CA LYS A 166 -20.61 -1.58 -1.29
C LYS A 166 -20.74 -2.65 -0.22
N TYR A 167 -20.06 -2.47 0.92
CA TYR A 167 -20.35 -3.32 2.07
C TYR A 167 -21.80 -3.08 2.48
N GLN A 168 -22.49 -4.16 2.83
CA GLN A 168 -23.83 -4.11 3.40
C GLN A 168 -23.76 -4.77 4.75
N GLU A 169 -24.19 -4.05 5.77
CA GLU A 169 -24.29 -4.61 7.10
C GLU A 169 -25.39 -5.68 7.12
N VAL A 170 -25.11 -6.81 7.76
CA VAL A 170 -26.11 -7.85 7.97
C VAL A 170 -27.05 -7.37 9.08
N ILE A 171 -28.35 -7.36 8.81
CA ILE A 171 -29.35 -6.91 9.77
C ILE A 171 -29.26 -7.75 11.05
N ASN A 172 -29.27 -7.08 12.21
CA ASN A 172 -29.18 -7.69 13.54
C ASN A 172 -27.90 -8.49 13.82
N SER A 173 -26.80 -8.27 13.08
CA SER A 173 -25.52 -8.94 13.32
C SER A 173 -24.56 -8.17 14.22
N ARG A 174 -24.94 -7.01 14.79
CA ARG A 174 -24.05 -6.23 15.65
C ARG A 174 -23.80 -6.95 16.98
N VAL A 175 -22.53 -7.12 17.31
CA VAL A 175 -22.07 -7.53 18.65
C VAL A 175 -21.19 -6.43 19.23
N LYS A 176 -21.18 -6.29 20.56
CA LYS A 176 -20.34 -5.29 21.22
C LYS A 176 -18.97 -5.88 21.53
N ILE A 177 -17.94 -5.07 21.35
CA ILE A 177 -16.63 -5.34 21.94
C ILE A 177 -16.75 -5.17 23.45
N THR A 178 -16.19 -6.10 24.22
CA THR A 178 -16.25 -6.11 25.69
C THR A 178 -14.98 -5.64 26.35
N ASP A 179 -13.86 -5.57 25.62
CA ASP A 179 -12.62 -5.00 26.13
C ASP A 179 -12.83 -3.52 26.50
N GLU A 180 -12.27 -3.10 27.63
CA GLU A 180 -12.29 -1.69 28.05
C GLU A 180 -11.50 -0.81 27.06
N PHE A 181 -10.43 -1.37 26.50
CA PHE A 181 -9.54 -0.72 25.54
C PHE A 181 -8.96 -1.76 24.57
N VAL A 182 -9.08 -1.52 23.27
CA VAL A 182 -8.38 -2.26 22.21
C VAL A 182 -7.32 -1.33 21.59
N PRO A 183 -6.03 -1.62 21.78
CA PRO A 183 -4.95 -0.79 21.22
C PRO A 183 -4.90 -0.80 19.70
N VAL A 184 -4.38 0.28 19.12
CA VAL A 184 -3.98 0.30 17.70
C VAL A 184 -2.88 -0.74 17.48
N GLY A 185 -2.95 -1.46 16.36
CA GLY A 185 -2.04 -2.57 16.06
C GLY A 185 -2.52 -3.92 16.56
N SER A 186 -3.57 -3.99 17.38
CA SER A 186 -4.13 -5.26 17.84
C SER A 186 -4.75 -6.05 16.70
N HIS A 187 -4.59 -7.38 16.75
CA HIS A 187 -5.20 -8.32 15.81
C HIS A 187 -6.33 -9.15 16.44
N SER A 188 -6.73 -8.84 17.67
CA SER A 188 -7.80 -9.55 18.35
C SER A 188 -8.53 -8.67 19.36
N PHE A 189 -9.78 -9.01 19.62
CA PHE A 189 -10.62 -8.39 20.65
C PHE A 189 -11.72 -9.35 21.09
N ARG A 190 -12.28 -9.13 22.27
CA ARG A 190 -13.39 -9.90 22.85
C ARG A 190 -14.72 -9.25 22.54
N VAL A 191 -15.71 -10.07 22.24
CA VAL A 191 -17.09 -9.65 21.96
C VAL A 191 -18.09 -10.27 22.94
N THR A 192 -19.31 -9.75 22.95
CA THR A 192 -20.38 -10.27 23.83
C THR A 192 -20.77 -11.72 23.53
N SER A 193 -20.78 -12.10 22.25
CA SER A 193 -20.95 -13.48 21.77
C SER A 193 -20.32 -13.60 20.39
N ALA A 194 -19.60 -14.69 20.15
CA ALA A 194 -19.02 -15.02 18.85
C ALA A 194 -19.82 -16.08 18.06
N ASP A 195 -20.96 -16.55 18.58
CA ASP A 195 -21.66 -17.75 18.09
C ASP A 195 -22.15 -17.65 16.63
N GLN A 196 -22.38 -16.43 16.16
CA GLN A 196 -22.83 -16.16 14.80
C GLN A 196 -21.69 -16.06 13.77
N PHE A 197 -20.43 -16.00 14.22
CA PHE A 197 -19.27 -15.79 13.36
C PHE A 197 -18.54 -17.09 13.05
N LYS A 198 -17.83 -17.09 11.93
CA LYS A 198 -16.95 -18.17 11.49
C LYS A 198 -15.63 -17.59 10.98
N VAL A 199 -14.57 -18.39 11.06
CA VAL A 199 -13.30 -18.07 10.38
C VAL A 199 -13.55 -17.93 8.88
N GLY A 200 -13.02 -16.86 8.28
CA GLY A 200 -13.25 -16.46 6.90
C GLY A 200 -14.41 -15.49 6.70
N ASP A 201 -15.24 -15.23 7.72
CA ASP A 201 -16.29 -14.22 7.61
C ASP A 201 -15.67 -12.82 7.49
N ARG A 202 -16.30 -11.99 6.66
CA ARG A 202 -16.02 -10.56 6.57
C ARG A 202 -16.89 -9.80 7.56
N ILE A 203 -16.26 -9.02 8.42
CA ILE A 203 -16.91 -8.18 9.41
C ILE A 203 -16.56 -6.72 9.19
N ILE A 204 -17.40 -5.83 9.73
CA ILE A 204 -17.07 -4.42 9.86
C ILE A 204 -16.69 -4.16 11.32
N LEU A 205 -15.42 -3.88 11.57
CA LEU A 205 -14.99 -3.29 12.82
C LEU A 205 -15.45 -1.83 12.83
N PHE A 206 -16.46 -1.53 13.65
CA PHE A 206 -17.16 -0.25 13.64
C PHE A 206 -16.84 0.57 14.89
N ARG A 207 -16.28 1.76 14.71
CA ARG A 207 -16.15 2.77 15.76
C ARG A 207 -17.20 3.86 15.55
N PRO A 208 -18.16 4.03 16.46
CA PRO A 208 -19.13 5.10 16.36
C PRO A 208 -18.44 6.46 16.55
N GLY A 209 -18.83 7.44 15.75
CA GLY A 209 -18.51 8.83 16.04
C GLY A 209 -19.50 9.33 17.09
N THR A 210 -19.04 9.47 18.34
CA THR A 210 -19.86 9.99 19.44
C THR A 210 -19.47 11.42 19.79
N THR A 211 -20.41 12.20 20.31
CA THR A 211 -20.15 13.58 20.76
C THR A 211 -19.05 13.61 21.82
N GLN A 212 -19.10 12.66 22.75
CA GLN A 212 -18.11 12.47 23.81
C GLN A 212 -16.70 12.28 23.22
N TRP A 213 -16.56 11.46 22.18
CA TRP A 213 -15.27 11.27 21.53
C TRP A 213 -14.79 12.53 20.82
N ILE A 214 -15.63 13.18 20.01
CA ILE A 214 -15.28 14.41 19.28
C ILE A 214 -14.86 15.54 20.23
N GLU A 215 -15.55 15.68 21.36
CA GLU A 215 -15.20 16.63 22.43
C GLU A 215 -13.86 16.29 23.08
N ALA A 216 -13.62 15.01 23.38
CA ALA A 216 -12.38 14.57 24.01
C ALA A 216 -11.16 14.86 23.15
N ILE A 217 -11.26 14.67 21.83
CA ILE A 217 -10.19 15.01 20.88
C ILE A 217 -10.23 16.49 20.42
N ARG A 218 -11.18 17.29 20.94
CA ARG A 218 -11.37 18.72 20.66
C ARG A 218 -11.60 19.05 19.18
N MET A 219 -12.12 18.10 18.42
CA MET A 219 -12.39 18.31 17.00
C MET A 219 -13.65 19.14 16.72
N ASN A 220 -14.43 19.45 17.76
CA ASN A 220 -15.45 20.49 17.75
C ASN A 220 -14.93 21.86 18.25
N GLN A 221 -13.62 22.00 18.50
CA GLN A 221 -12.97 23.22 18.99
C GLN A 221 -11.71 23.56 18.17
N ILE A 222 -11.72 23.25 16.88
CA ILE A 222 -10.62 23.55 15.95
C ILE A 222 -10.44 25.06 15.86
N VAL A 223 -9.21 25.54 16.00
CA VAL A 223 -8.88 26.98 15.90
C VAL A 223 -9.36 27.52 14.55
N GLU A 224 -10.16 28.57 14.61
CA GLU A 224 -10.81 29.14 13.44
C GLU A 224 -9.80 29.75 12.45
N ARG A 225 -9.94 29.36 11.18
CA ARG A 225 -9.25 29.86 10.00
C ARG A 225 -10.22 29.81 8.81
N PRO A 226 -10.01 30.58 7.73
CA PRO A 226 -10.87 30.51 6.54
C PRO A 226 -11.04 29.05 6.05
N GLY A 227 -12.29 28.57 6.00
CA GLY A 227 -12.63 27.20 5.61
C GLY A 227 -12.59 26.15 6.74
N THR A 228 -12.39 26.56 8.00
CA THR A 228 -12.44 25.63 9.15
C THR A 228 -13.85 25.10 9.35
N ARG A 229 -13.99 23.78 9.46
CA ARG A 229 -15.24 23.11 9.80
C ARG A 229 -15.05 22.31 11.10
N GLN A 230 -15.86 22.63 12.09
CA GLN A 230 -15.94 21.82 13.31
C GLN A 230 -16.53 20.45 13.00
N TRP A 231 -15.98 19.40 13.61
CA TRP A 231 -16.42 18.04 13.37
C TRP A 231 -17.75 17.76 14.07
N LYS A 232 -18.62 16.99 13.42
CA LYS A 232 -19.85 16.46 14.02
C LYS A 232 -19.73 14.96 14.19
N ALA A 233 -20.23 14.43 15.29
CA ALA A 233 -20.11 13.02 15.66
C ALA A 233 -20.55 12.05 14.53
N ASP A 234 -21.71 12.32 13.93
CA ASP A 234 -22.29 11.50 12.86
C ASP A 234 -21.45 11.48 11.56
N GLU A 235 -20.58 12.47 11.34
CA GLU A 235 -19.65 12.54 10.20
C GLU A 235 -18.43 11.60 10.37
N TYR A 236 -18.16 11.10 11.59
CA TYR A 236 -16.95 10.33 11.91
C TYR A 236 -17.25 8.93 12.45
N ASN A 237 -18.26 8.29 11.87
CA ASN A 237 -18.43 6.83 12.00
C ASN A 237 -17.37 6.12 11.15
N LEU A 238 -16.50 5.35 11.79
CA LEU A 238 -15.41 4.66 11.11
C LEU A 238 -15.75 3.17 10.97
N ALA A 239 -15.74 2.70 9.72
CA ALA A 239 -16.03 1.32 9.36
C ALA A 239 -14.80 0.70 8.69
N PHE A 240 -14.29 -0.37 9.28
CA PHE A 240 -13.11 -1.07 8.78
C PHE A 240 -13.47 -2.52 8.45
N GLU A 241 -13.44 -2.88 7.16
CA GLU A 241 -13.65 -4.27 6.74
C GLU A 241 -12.46 -5.13 7.21
N ARG A 242 -12.76 -6.27 7.84
CA ARG A 242 -11.80 -7.26 8.32
C ARG A 242 -12.27 -8.66 7.98
N GLU A 243 -11.34 -9.58 7.83
CA GLU A 243 -11.63 -11.01 7.73
C GLU A 243 -11.27 -11.68 9.05
N ILE A 244 -12.17 -12.53 9.57
CA ILE A 244 -11.91 -13.29 10.80
C ILE A 244 -10.91 -14.40 10.49
N THR A 245 -9.79 -14.42 11.21
CA THR A 245 -8.74 -15.44 11.06
C THR A 245 -8.77 -16.50 12.15
N GLY A 246 -9.45 -16.24 13.28
CA GLY A 246 -9.54 -17.16 14.40
C GLY A 246 -10.66 -16.80 15.37
N ILE A 247 -11.23 -17.81 16.03
CA ILE A 247 -12.24 -17.65 17.08
C ILE A 247 -11.88 -18.57 18.24
N GLU A 248 -11.69 -18.00 19.43
CA GLU A 248 -11.41 -18.72 20.68
C GLU A 248 -12.38 -18.27 21.76
N GLY A 249 -13.47 -19.03 21.94
CA GLY A 249 -14.62 -18.58 22.73
C GLY A 249 -15.17 -17.27 22.16
N ASN A 250 -15.20 -16.22 22.97
CA ASN A 250 -15.63 -14.88 22.56
C ASN A 250 -14.49 -13.97 22.06
N CYS A 251 -13.27 -14.49 21.90
CA CYS A 251 -12.15 -13.75 21.31
C CYS A 251 -12.15 -13.92 19.79
N ILE A 252 -12.24 -12.81 19.05
CA ILE A 252 -12.15 -12.78 17.58
C ILE A 252 -10.74 -12.32 17.19
N SER A 253 -10.10 -13.04 16.28
CA SER A 253 -8.85 -12.62 15.61
C SER A 253 -9.13 -12.15 14.18
N ILE A 254 -8.42 -11.12 13.72
CA ILE A 254 -8.60 -10.47 12.42
C ILE A 254 -7.32 -10.42 11.58
N ASP A 255 -7.50 -10.35 10.26
CA ASP A 255 -6.43 -10.38 9.26
C ASP A 255 -5.54 -9.13 9.21
N ASN A 256 -6.09 -7.96 9.56
CA ASN A 256 -5.41 -6.67 9.54
C ASN A 256 -5.62 -5.94 10.88
N PRO A 257 -4.66 -5.13 11.34
CA PRO A 257 -4.71 -4.57 12.68
C PRO A 257 -5.89 -3.60 12.86
N VAL A 258 -6.28 -3.42 14.12
CA VAL A 258 -7.09 -2.29 14.55
C VAL A 258 -6.31 -1.00 14.29
N VAL A 259 -6.83 -0.12 13.43
CA VAL A 259 -6.12 1.12 13.01
C VAL A 259 -6.58 2.36 13.77
N MET A 260 -7.61 2.20 14.61
CA MET A 260 -8.15 3.24 15.47
C MET A 260 -8.41 2.61 16.83
N GLN A 261 -7.94 3.25 17.90
CA GLN A 261 -8.18 2.79 19.28
C GLN A 261 -9.68 2.54 19.47
N MET A 262 -10.05 1.50 20.22
CA MET A 262 -11.44 1.24 20.59
C MET A 262 -11.53 1.34 22.11
N GLU A 263 -12.26 2.32 22.61
CA GLU A 263 -12.42 2.53 24.05
C GLU A 263 -13.89 2.40 24.41
N LYS A 264 -14.21 1.64 25.45
CA LYS A 264 -15.61 1.36 25.83
C LYS A 264 -16.43 2.61 26.16
N GLN A 265 -15.77 3.68 26.59
CA GLN A 265 -16.41 4.94 26.96
C GLN A 265 -16.99 5.73 25.78
N TYR A 266 -16.68 5.34 24.53
CA TYR A 266 -17.06 6.06 23.31
C TYR A 266 -17.95 5.26 22.37
#